data_AF-A0A933E2I8-F1
#
_entry.id   AF-A0A933E2I8-F1
#
_cell.length_a   1.000
_cell.length_b   1.000
_cell.length_c   1.000
_cell.angle_alpha   90.00
_cell.angle_beta   90.00
_cell.angle_gamma   90.00
#
_symmetry.space_group_name_H-M   'P 1'
#
loop_
_entity.id
_entity.type
_entity.pdbx_description
1 polymer ?
#
loop_
_entity_poly.entity_id
_entity_poly.type
_entity_poly.pdbx_seq_one_letter_code
_entity_poly.pdbx_strand_id
1 'polypeptide(L)'
;MRKAFYDIVAGAAALALTLCLAHPDGAHASLPGESESITGHAAAAETQYTRFIRMISSARAVVLATKPLAESPRRARPAGARRADKPVITAMTAGAGQAGYVHYFLVRAPDETLEIQVGIELPDQRIAWSFPDLGAVVSPFIEAGVVPAGGKDYEVWHLYGIRPFPDDAAMKALQKALPDRIHPWIEGKTPYCENDGPRSTCMSCLGFVLRALFPGRNSAYPDLPRDFWRAGTASRYTTRDLLLYLTGMLELSTREARLQRIGRLTLPDELREDLEALVYSMGAAESAATANAGNPERSAQKRPGAPAAKVGVRAVQRRRL
;
A
#
# COMPACT_ATOMS: atom_id res chain seq x y z
N MET A 1 -44.15 -16.93 -3.49
CA MET A 1 -45.29 -16.17 -4.07
C MET A 1 -45.15 -14.74 -3.58
N ARG A 2 -44.63 -13.84 -4.43
CA ARG A 2 -45.39 -12.89 -5.26
C ARG A 2 -46.09 -11.76 -4.47
N LYS A 3 -45.48 -10.57 -4.57
CA LYS A 3 -46.03 -9.23 -4.87
C LYS A 3 -46.88 -8.44 -3.85
N ALA A 4 -46.46 -7.16 -3.77
CA ALA A 4 -47.21 -5.91 -3.57
C ALA A 4 -47.59 -5.59 -2.11
N PHE A 5 -47.38 -4.38 -1.60
CA PHE A 5 -47.98 -3.14 -2.10
C PHE A 5 -47.17 -1.86 -1.77
N TYR A 6 -47.38 -0.87 -2.63
CA TYR A 6 -46.81 0.49 -2.70
C TYR A 6 -47.61 1.50 -1.83
N ASP A 7 -47.01 2.68 -1.65
CA ASP A 7 -47.60 4.01 -1.33
C ASP A 7 -47.55 4.55 0.11
N ILE A 8 -47.54 5.91 0.16
CA ILE A 8 -47.53 6.91 1.26
C ILE A 8 -46.14 7.59 1.37
N VAL A 9 -45.90 8.88 1.12
CA VAL A 9 -46.75 10.07 0.93
C VAL A 9 -45.99 11.14 0.12
N ALA A 10 -46.72 11.86 -0.73
CA ALA A 10 -46.32 13.09 -1.41
C ALA A 10 -47.02 14.31 -0.77
N GLY A 11 -46.39 15.49 -0.91
CA GLY A 11 -46.95 16.82 -0.58
C GLY A 11 -46.10 17.54 0.47
N ALA A 12 -45.79 18.82 0.41
CA ALA A 12 -46.02 19.97 -0.48
C ALA A 12 -44.93 21.00 -0.04
N ALA A 13 -44.63 22.17 -0.61
CA ALA A 13 -45.31 23.10 -1.48
C ALA A 13 -44.26 24.08 -2.03
N ALA A 14 -44.58 24.67 -3.18
CA ALA A 14 -43.85 25.75 -3.85
C ALA A 14 -44.29 27.14 -3.34
N LEU A 15 -43.37 28.10 -3.37
CA LEU A 15 -43.56 29.58 -3.39
C LEU A 15 -42.15 30.17 -3.58
N ALA A 16 -41.81 31.20 -4.36
CA ALA A 16 -42.35 31.97 -5.49
C ALA A 16 -41.09 32.68 -6.09
N LEU A 17 -40.87 32.78 -7.42
CA LEU A 17 -41.22 33.93 -8.28
C LEU A 17 -40.82 35.28 -7.61
N THR A 18 -39.89 36.11 -8.11
CA THR A 18 -39.95 36.81 -9.43
C THR A 18 -38.78 37.82 -9.62
N LEU A 19 -38.21 37.83 -10.84
CA LEU A 19 -37.59 38.91 -11.66
C LEU A 19 -36.61 39.95 -11.09
N CYS A 20 -35.48 40.11 -11.80
CA CYS A 20 -35.18 41.36 -12.52
C CYS A 20 -34.39 41.08 -13.82
N LEU A 21 -34.85 41.69 -14.92
CA LEU A 21 -34.37 41.58 -16.30
C LEU A 21 -33.28 42.62 -16.61
N ALA A 22 -32.27 42.16 -17.36
CA ALA A 22 -31.59 42.75 -18.54
C ALA A 22 -31.26 44.26 -18.64
N HIS A 23 -30.01 44.60 -19.00
CA HIS A 23 -29.57 45.16 -20.32
C HIS A 23 -28.04 45.47 -20.36
N PRO A 24 -27.39 45.86 -21.49
CA PRO A 24 -26.30 45.08 -22.10
C PRO A 24 -24.99 45.89 -22.37
N ASP A 25 -24.11 45.25 -23.15
CA ASP A 25 -22.99 45.76 -23.96
C ASP A 25 -21.69 46.24 -23.29
N GLY A 26 -20.58 45.65 -23.75
CA GLY A 26 -19.34 46.41 -23.96
C GLY A 26 -18.02 45.72 -23.60
N ALA A 27 -17.29 45.35 -24.66
CA ALA A 27 -15.83 45.37 -24.76
C ALA A 27 -14.97 44.22 -24.18
N HIS A 28 -14.48 43.40 -25.13
CA HIS A 28 -13.09 42.96 -25.31
C HIS A 28 -12.12 43.03 -24.12
N ALA A 29 -11.70 41.86 -23.65
CA ALA A 29 -10.31 41.60 -23.29
C ALA A 29 -9.98 40.12 -23.56
N SER A 30 -9.30 39.85 -24.67
CA SER A 30 -8.63 38.57 -24.89
C SER A 30 -7.43 38.50 -23.96
N LEU A 31 -7.47 37.59 -22.98
CA LEU A 31 -6.30 37.20 -22.19
C LEU A 31 -5.75 35.87 -22.74
N PRO A 32 -4.45 35.76 -23.03
CA PRO A 32 -3.80 34.47 -23.19
C PRO A 32 -3.46 33.96 -21.77
N GLY A 33 -4.29 33.08 -21.23
CA GLY A 33 -4.08 32.46 -19.92
C GLY A 33 -3.57 31.04 -20.08
N GLU A 34 -2.24 30.92 -20.06
CA GLU A 34 -1.41 29.77 -19.70
C GLU A 34 -2.13 28.41 -19.50
N SER A 35 -1.98 27.54 -20.49
CA SER A 35 -2.10 26.08 -20.33
C SER A 35 -0.77 25.46 -19.83
N GLU A 36 0.01 26.19 -19.03
CA GLU A 36 1.25 25.74 -18.38
C GLU A 36 0.96 25.51 -16.89
N SER A 37 0.40 24.36 -16.53
CA SER A 37 0.24 24.03 -15.09
C SER A 37 0.21 22.53 -14.82
N ILE A 38 -0.31 21.73 -15.75
CA ILE A 38 -0.46 20.28 -15.53
C ILE A 38 0.88 19.54 -15.75
N THR A 39 1.66 19.93 -16.75
CA THR A 39 2.96 19.31 -17.07
C THR A 39 4.05 19.62 -16.03
N GLY A 40 4.02 20.80 -15.41
CA GLY A 40 4.99 21.19 -14.39
C GLY A 40 4.86 20.39 -13.09
N HIS A 41 3.63 20.04 -12.69
CA HIS A 41 3.39 19.25 -11.47
C HIS A 41 3.76 17.78 -11.67
N ALA A 42 3.54 17.21 -12.85
CA ALA A 42 3.96 15.85 -13.18
C ALA A 42 5.51 15.72 -13.22
N ALA A 43 6.20 16.67 -13.85
CA ALA A 43 7.68 16.68 -13.88
C ALA A 43 8.29 16.95 -12.48
N ALA A 44 7.63 17.76 -11.66
CA ALA A 44 8.02 17.97 -10.26
C ALA A 44 7.80 16.71 -9.42
N ALA A 45 6.69 15.99 -9.64
CA ALA A 45 6.41 14.70 -9.03
C ALA A 45 7.50 13.68 -9.38
N GLU A 46 7.84 13.54 -10.67
CA GLU A 46 8.90 12.66 -11.16
C GLU A 46 10.24 12.99 -10.50
N THR A 47 10.63 14.28 -10.46
CA THR A 47 11.89 14.71 -9.85
C THR A 47 11.93 14.44 -8.33
N GLN A 48 10.83 14.73 -7.62
CA GLN A 48 10.75 14.50 -6.17
C GLN A 48 10.64 13.01 -5.82
N TYR A 49 9.95 12.25 -6.66
CA TYR A 49 9.79 10.80 -6.55
C TYR A 49 11.10 10.06 -6.77
N THR A 50 11.80 10.33 -7.87
CA THR A 50 13.12 9.76 -8.16
C THR A 50 14.11 10.12 -7.06
N ARG A 51 14.02 11.33 -6.50
CA ARG A 51 14.83 11.73 -5.34
C ARG A 51 14.45 10.96 -4.08
N PHE A 52 13.17 10.74 -3.80
CA PHE A 52 12.68 9.96 -2.66
C PHE A 52 13.09 8.49 -2.76
N ILE A 53 12.85 7.83 -3.90
CA ILE A 53 13.26 6.45 -4.14
C ILE A 53 14.77 6.31 -4.04
N ARG A 54 15.53 7.25 -4.61
CA ARG A 54 16.99 7.29 -4.44
C ARG A 54 17.39 7.51 -2.98
N MET A 55 16.70 8.36 -2.23
CA MET A 55 16.99 8.62 -0.81
C MET A 55 16.73 7.39 0.07
N ILE A 56 15.63 6.68 -0.14
CA ILE A 56 15.32 5.47 0.65
C ILE A 56 16.19 4.28 0.22
N SER A 57 16.58 4.22 -1.06
CA SER A 57 17.49 3.19 -1.59
C SER A 57 18.96 3.46 -1.22
N SER A 58 19.36 4.72 -1.07
CA SER A 58 20.73 5.13 -0.72
C SER A 58 21.07 5.01 0.76
N ALA A 59 20.09 4.72 1.62
CA ALA A 59 20.35 4.38 3.02
C ALA A 59 21.15 3.06 3.21
N ARG A 60 21.44 2.29 2.16
CA ARG A 60 22.32 1.09 2.28
C ARG A 60 22.98 0.60 0.97
N ALA A 61 23.45 1.52 0.13
CA ALA A 61 24.28 1.17 -1.04
C ALA A 61 25.71 1.70 -0.89
N VAL A 62 26.37 1.33 0.21
CA VAL A 62 27.84 1.31 0.28
C VAL A 62 28.23 -0.11 0.63
N VAL A 63 29.20 -0.65 -0.12
CA VAL A 63 29.73 -2.03 -0.12
C VAL A 63 29.06 -2.97 -1.14
N LEU A 64 29.39 -2.76 -2.42
CA LEU A 64 29.44 -3.82 -3.43
C LEU A 64 30.89 -4.27 -3.59
N ALA A 65 31.18 -5.50 -3.15
CA ALA A 65 31.98 -6.48 -3.87
C ALA A 65 32.25 -7.68 -2.95
N THR A 66 31.53 -8.79 -3.12
CA THR A 66 32.12 -10.12 -2.99
C THR A 66 31.28 -11.20 -3.66
N LYS A 67 32.01 -12.18 -4.20
CA LYS A 67 31.67 -13.32 -5.05
C LYS A 67 30.37 -14.09 -4.73
N PRO A 68 29.80 -14.81 -5.72
CA PRO A 68 28.64 -15.66 -5.50
C PRO A 68 29.01 -16.86 -4.60
N LEU A 69 28.19 -17.11 -3.57
CA LEU A 69 28.26 -18.31 -2.74
C LEU A 69 27.02 -19.18 -2.99
N ALA A 70 27.28 -20.48 -2.98
CA ALA A 70 26.46 -21.56 -3.51
C ALA A 70 25.02 -21.62 -2.95
N GLU A 71 24.11 -22.00 -3.85
CA GLU A 71 22.70 -22.27 -3.62
C GLU A 71 22.49 -23.36 -2.56
N SER A 72 21.77 -23.03 -1.48
CA SER A 72 21.19 -24.04 -0.58
C SER A 72 19.82 -24.50 -1.13
N PRO A 73 19.47 -25.80 -1.00
CA PRO A 73 18.28 -26.34 -1.64
C PRO A 73 17.01 -25.83 -0.96
N ARG A 74 16.18 -25.11 -1.72
CA ARG A 74 14.90 -24.54 -1.26
C ARG A 74 13.79 -25.58 -1.35
N ARG A 75 13.08 -25.76 -0.24
CA ARG A 75 11.87 -26.59 -0.10
C ARG A 75 10.85 -26.24 -1.19
N ALA A 76 10.52 -27.20 -2.04
CA ALA A 76 9.50 -27.04 -3.09
C ALA A 76 8.14 -26.72 -2.45
N ARG A 77 7.57 -25.58 -2.85
CA ARG A 77 6.25 -25.11 -2.40
C ARG A 77 5.22 -25.55 -3.45
N PRO A 78 4.05 -26.09 -3.07
CA PRO A 78 3.09 -26.61 -4.03
C PRO A 78 2.49 -25.49 -4.89
N ALA A 79 2.17 -25.85 -6.14
CA ALA A 79 1.69 -24.98 -7.20
C ALA A 79 0.32 -24.38 -6.88
N GLY A 80 0.32 -23.17 -6.32
CA GLY A 80 -0.73 -22.19 -6.64
C GLY A 80 -0.48 -21.65 -8.05
N ALA A 81 -1.52 -21.14 -8.72
CA ALA A 81 -1.36 -20.47 -10.00
C ALA A 81 -0.32 -19.36 -9.88
N ARG A 82 0.82 -19.52 -10.56
CA ARG A 82 2.01 -18.69 -10.38
C ARG A 82 1.74 -17.29 -10.93
N ARG A 83 1.53 -16.29 -10.06
CA ARG A 83 1.38 -14.88 -10.44
C ARG A 83 2.60 -14.39 -11.20
N ALA A 84 3.78 -14.96 -10.93
CA ALA A 84 5.01 -14.66 -11.66
C ALA A 84 5.00 -15.05 -13.14
N ASP A 85 3.96 -15.72 -13.63
CA ASP A 85 3.77 -16.02 -15.05
C ASP A 85 2.66 -15.15 -15.69
N LYS A 86 1.97 -14.33 -14.89
CA LYS A 86 0.87 -13.48 -15.35
C LYS A 86 1.39 -12.09 -15.76
N PRO A 87 0.77 -11.47 -16.79
CA PRO A 87 1.04 -10.09 -17.12
C PRO A 87 0.65 -9.18 -15.96
N VAL A 88 1.39 -8.08 -15.80
CA VAL A 88 1.03 -6.99 -14.89
C VAL A 88 0.39 -5.91 -15.74
N ILE A 89 -0.82 -5.50 -15.36
CA ILE A 89 -1.55 -4.43 -16.05
C ILE A 89 -1.51 -3.20 -15.16
N THR A 90 -1.03 -2.09 -15.73
CA THR A 90 -0.79 -0.82 -15.04
C THR A 90 -1.65 0.29 -15.63
N ALA A 91 -1.84 1.37 -14.87
CA ALA A 91 -2.51 2.59 -15.30
C ALA A 91 -1.73 3.82 -14.79
N MET A 92 -1.64 4.88 -15.59
CA MET A 92 -0.96 6.13 -15.19
C MET A 92 -1.93 7.20 -14.67
N THR A 93 -3.22 7.02 -14.92
CA THR A 93 -4.31 7.89 -14.48
C THR A 93 -5.54 7.03 -14.20
N ALA A 94 -6.51 7.56 -13.45
CA ALA A 94 -7.84 6.95 -13.37
C ALA A 94 -8.50 6.90 -14.75
N GLY A 95 -9.37 5.91 -14.94
CA GLY A 95 -10.07 5.78 -16.21
C GLY A 95 -11.14 4.71 -16.23
N ALA A 96 -12.01 4.79 -17.24
CA ALA A 96 -13.06 3.81 -17.45
C ALA A 96 -12.48 2.39 -17.50
N GLY A 97 -13.07 1.47 -16.73
CA GLY A 97 -12.64 0.07 -16.67
C GLY A 97 -11.54 -0.23 -15.64
N GLN A 98 -11.04 0.77 -14.91
CA GLN A 98 -10.00 0.59 -13.88
C GLN A 98 -10.56 0.37 -12.47
N ALA A 99 -11.88 0.30 -12.31
CA ALA A 99 -12.49 -0.01 -11.03
C ALA A 99 -11.86 -1.26 -10.37
N GLY A 100 -11.45 -1.12 -9.12
CA GLY A 100 -10.72 -2.14 -8.35
C GLY A 100 -9.20 -2.10 -8.52
N TYR A 101 -8.62 -1.22 -9.35
CA TYR A 101 -7.17 -1.04 -9.42
C TYR A 101 -6.66 -0.45 -8.11
N VAL A 102 -5.46 -0.87 -7.71
CA VAL A 102 -4.76 -0.33 -6.55
C VAL A 102 -3.84 0.79 -7.03
N HIS A 103 -4.10 2.02 -6.60
CA HIS A 103 -3.31 3.19 -6.97
C HIS A 103 -2.34 3.54 -5.87
N TYR A 104 -1.10 3.83 -6.26
CA TYR A 104 -0.01 4.25 -5.41
C TYR A 104 0.16 5.76 -5.52
N PHE A 105 0.32 6.41 -4.37
CA PHE A 105 0.50 7.84 -4.26
C PHE A 105 1.75 8.12 -3.42
N LEU A 106 2.57 9.07 -3.86
CA LEU A 106 3.53 9.73 -2.98
C LEU A 106 2.78 10.83 -2.23
N VAL A 107 2.88 10.83 -0.91
CA VAL A 107 2.30 11.86 -0.05
C VAL A 107 3.45 12.54 0.69
N ARG A 108 3.49 13.87 0.63
CA ARG A 108 4.31 14.69 1.51
C ARG A 108 3.45 15.27 2.61
N ALA A 109 3.81 14.94 3.84
CA ALA A 109 3.20 15.52 5.01
C ALA A 109 3.75 16.94 5.29
N PRO A 110 3.06 17.74 6.11
CA PRO A 110 3.47 19.11 6.45
C PRO A 110 4.86 19.23 7.13
N ASP A 111 5.36 18.13 7.69
CA ASP A 111 6.70 18.05 8.28
C ASP A 111 7.77 17.62 7.27
N GLU A 112 7.46 17.68 5.97
CA GLU A 112 8.27 17.26 4.82
C GLU A 112 8.55 15.75 4.77
N THR A 113 7.91 14.95 5.64
CA THR A 113 8.03 13.50 5.56
C THR A 113 7.30 12.96 4.33
N LEU A 114 7.93 12.00 3.67
CA LEU A 114 7.42 11.39 2.46
C LEU A 114 6.98 9.95 2.74
N GLU A 115 5.77 9.62 2.33
CA GLU A 115 5.15 8.31 2.52
C GLU A 115 4.53 7.83 1.20
N ILE A 116 4.63 6.52 0.93
CA ILE A 116 3.85 5.89 -0.13
C ILE A 116 2.52 5.41 0.47
N GLN A 117 1.42 5.98 0.00
CA GLN A 117 0.08 5.55 0.34
C GLN A 117 -0.58 4.81 -0.82
N VAL A 118 -1.61 4.04 -0.49
CA VAL A 118 -2.37 3.26 -1.47
C VAL A 118 -3.87 3.49 -1.32
N GLY A 119 -4.56 3.52 -2.46
CA GLY A 119 -6.02 3.57 -2.56
C GLY A 119 -6.54 2.56 -3.57
N ILE A 120 -7.86 2.35 -3.58
CA ILE A 120 -8.54 1.49 -4.55
C ILE A 120 -9.57 2.28 -5.34
N GLU A 121 -9.52 2.17 -6.67
CA GLU A 121 -10.44 2.90 -7.56
C GLU A 121 -11.85 2.30 -7.54
N LEU A 122 -12.85 3.17 -7.46
CA LEU A 122 -14.26 2.83 -7.48
C LEU A 122 -14.84 2.90 -8.91
N PRO A 123 -16.01 2.30 -9.17
CA PRO A 123 -16.66 2.36 -10.48
C PRO A 123 -16.93 3.76 -11.02
N ASP A 124 -17.03 4.75 -10.15
CA ASP A 124 -17.21 6.17 -10.49
C ASP A 124 -15.89 6.95 -10.54
N GLN A 125 -14.75 6.24 -10.69
CA GLN A 125 -13.40 6.80 -10.82
C GLN A 125 -12.92 7.58 -9.59
N ARG A 126 -13.61 7.48 -8.46
CA ARG A 126 -13.14 8.01 -7.17
C ARG A 126 -12.17 7.03 -6.51
N ILE A 127 -11.35 7.54 -5.59
CA ILE A 127 -10.47 6.72 -4.77
C ILE A 127 -11.08 6.50 -3.40
N ALA A 128 -11.17 5.23 -3.01
CA ALA A 128 -11.37 4.83 -1.62
C ALA A 128 -10.03 4.51 -0.97
N TRP A 129 -9.74 5.14 0.15
CA TRP A 129 -8.47 5.01 0.86
C TRP A 129 -8.62 5.45 2.32
N SER A 130 -7.60 5.18 3.13
CA SER A 130 -7.49 5.77 4.46
C SER A 130 -6.36 6.77 4.48
N PHE A 131 -6.66 8.04 4.79
CA PHE A 131 -5.74 9.16 4.64
C PHE A 131 -5.46 9.85 5.99
N PRO A 132 -4.23 10.33 6.27
CA PRO A 132 -3.89 11.06 7.49
C PRO A 132 -4.91 12.17 7.81
N ASP A 133 -5.31 12.26 9.08
CA ASP A 133 -6.27 13.25 9.60
C ASP A 133 -7.69 13.25 8.96
N LEU A 134 -7.97 12.40 7.96
CA LEU A 134 -9.32 12.16 7.41
C LEU A 134 -9.88 10.78 7.78
N GLY A 135 -9.00 9.78 7.91
CA GLY A 135 -9.40 8.38 8.04
C GLY A 135 -9.87 7.77 6.73
N ALA A 136 -10.71 6.75 6.82
CA ALA A 136 -11.30 6.04 5.68
C ALA A 136 -12.29 6.95 4.96
N VAL A 137 -11.96 7.35 3.74
CA VAL A 137 -12.75 8.30 2.93
C VAL A 137 -12.82 7.87 1.46
N VAL A 138 -13.81 8.41 0.76
CA VAL A 138 -13.88 8.38 -0.70
C VAL A 138 -13.67 9.80 -1.21
N SER A 139 -12.63 10.02 -2.00
CA SER A 139 -12.30 11.32 -2.59
C SER A 139 -12.32 11.24 -4.12
N PRO A 140 -12.40 12.39 -4.82
CA PRO A 140 -12.02 12.44 -6.23
C PRO A 140 -10.62 11.81 -6.43
N PHE A 141 -10.37 11.30 -7.63
CA PHE A 141 -9.01 10.90 -8.00
C PHE A 141 -8.11 12.14 -8.05
N ILE A 142 -6.91 12.01 -7.48
CA ILE A 142 -5.94 13.11 -7.39
C ILE A 142 -4.70 12.68 -8.16
N GLU A 143 -4.51 13.21 -9.35
CA GLU A 143 -3.29 12.96 -10.13
C GLU A 143 -2.09 13.68 -9.50
N ALA A 144 -2.25 14.97 -9.19
CA ALA A 144 -1.31 15.75 -8.38
C ALA A 144 -2.07 16.90 -7.72
N GLY A 145 -1.69 17.29 -6.50
CA GLY A 145 -2.27 18.46 -5.84
C GLY A 145 -2.08 18.46 -4.33
N VAL A 146 -2.91 19.25 -3.66
CA VAL A 146 -2.91 19.40 -2.20
C VAL A 146 -4.22 18.88 -1.62
N VAL A 147 -4.14 18.07 -0.57
CA VAL A 147 -5.28 17.56 0.19
C VAL A 147 -5.31 18.23 1.57
N PRO A 148 -6.29 19.11 1.85
CA PRO A 148 -6.45 19.67 3.19
C PRO A 148 -7.10 18.64 4.12
N ALA A 149 -6.41 18.31 5.22
CA ALA A 149 -6.83 17.31 6.20
C ALA A 149 -6.43 17.73 7.61
N GLY A 150 -7.37 17.71 8.56
CA GLY A 150 -7.10 18.08 9.96
C GLY A 150 -6.51 19.48 10.17
N GLY A 151 -6.78 20.43 9.26
CA GLY A 151 -6.19 21.77 9.29
C GLY A 151 -4.75 21.84 8.78
N LYS A 152 -4.30 20.82 8.05
CA LYS A 152 -2.97 20.72 7.45
C LYS A 152 -3.06 20.42 5.96
N ASP A 153 -2.02 20.78 5.23
CA ASP A 153 -1.93 20.57 3.79
C ASP A 153 -0.95 19.42 3.48
N TYR A 154 -1.42 18.45 2.71
CA TYR A 154 -0.62 17.31 2.25
C TYR A 154 -0.45 17.41 0.74
N GLU A 155 0.79 17.42 0.26
CA GLU A 155 1.04 17.32 -1.18
C GLU A 155 0.92 15.85 -1.60
N VAL A 156 0.19 15.59 -2.69
CA VAL A 156 -0.12 14.25 -3.17
C VAL A 156 0.21 14.17 -4.65
N TRP A 157 0.90 13.09 -5.04
CA TRP A 157 1.15 12.75 -6.44
C TRP A 157 0.84 11.29 -6.69
N HIS A 158 0.04 11.04 -7.72
CA HIS A 158 -0.19 9.71 -8.25
C HIS A 158 1.07 9.19 -8.94
N LEU A 159 1.36 7.91 -8.69
CA LEU A 159 2.51 7.24 -9.27
C LEU A 159 2.05 6.28 -10.36
N TYR A 160 1.20 5.32 -9.98
CA TYR A 160 0.65 4.31 -10.87
C TYR A 160 -0.49 3.53 -10.21
N GLY A 161 -1.40 3.02 -11.04
CA GLY A 161 -2.41 2.02 -10.71
C GLY A 161 -1.96 0.63 -11.14
N ILE A 162 -2.25 -0.38 -10.33
CA ILE A 162 -1.97 -1.79 -10.62
C ILE A 162 -3.25 -2.60 -10.50
N ARG A 163 -3.55 -3.39 -11.53
CA ARG A 163 -4.65 -4.33 -11.53
C ARG A 163 -4.35 -5.50 -10.56
N PRO A 164 -5.10 -5.68 -9.46
CA PRO A 164 -4.72 -6.63 -8.42
C PRO A 164 -4.95 -8.09 -8.77
N PHE A 165 -5.93 -8.38 -9.64
CA PHE A 165 -6.20 -9.73 -10.13
C PHE A 165 -5.99 -9.80 -11.64
N PRO A 166 -5.14 -10.72 -12.13
CA PRO A 166 -4.84 -10.82 -13.56
C PRO A 166 -6.02 -11.36 -14.38
N ASP A 167 -6.98 -12.03 -13.75
CA ASP A 167 -8.15 -12.62 -14.41
C ASP A 167 -9.36 -11.67 -14.38
N ASP A 168 -10.10 -11.62 -15.50
CA ASP A 168 -11.26 -10.72 -15.66
C ASP A 168 -12.43 -11.11 -14.75
N ALA A 169 -12.59 -12.41 -14.47
CA ALA A 169 -13.65 -12.91 -13.61
C ALA A 169 -13.48 -12.42 -12.16
N ALA A 170 -12.28 -12.52 -11.58
CA ALA A 170 -11.99 -12.00 -10.25
C ALA A 170 -12.04 -10.47 -10.21
N MET A 171 -11.59 -9.77 -11.25
CA MET A 171 -11.75 -8.31 -11.31
C MET A 171 -13.23 -7.92 -11.31
N LYS A 172 -14.06 -8.58 -12.11
CA LYS A 172 -15.52 -8.31 -12.13
C LYS A 172 -16.18 -8.64 -10.79
N ALA A 173 -15.74 -9.72 -10.13
CA ALA A 173 -16.21 -10.07 -8.80
C ALA A 173 -15.78 -9.03 -7.74
N LEU A 174 -14.54 -8.54 -7.81
CA LEU A 174 -14.03 -7.46 -6.97
C LEU A 174 -14.85 -6.19 -7.18
N GLN A 175 -14.98 -5.73 -8.43
CA GLN A 175 -15.72 -4.51 -8.79
C GLN A 175 -17.15 -4.53 -8.26
N LYS A 176 -17.84 -5.66 -8.40
CA LYS A 176 -19.21 -5.82 -7.87
C LYS A 176 -19.26 -5.75 -6.35
N ALA A 177 -18.30 -6.35 -5.66
CA ALA A 177 -18.29 -6.42 -4.19
C ALA A 177 -17.67 -5.19 -3.53
N LEU A 178 -16.92 -4.37 -4.27
CA LEU A 178 -16.09 -3.31 -3.72
C LEU A 178 -16.89 -2.28 -2.91
N PRO A 179 -18.04 -1.74 -3.39
CA PRO A 179 -18.84 -0.79 -2.60
C PRO A 179 -19.21 -1.34 -1.22
N ASP A 180 -19.71 -2.58 -1.16
CA ASP A 180 -20.11 -3.23 0.10
C ASP A 180 -18.91 -3.48 1.03
N ARG A 181 -17.72 -3.76 0.47
CA ARG A 181 -16.51 -4.00 1.26
C ARG A 181 -15.95 -2.72 1.90
N ILE A 182 -16.11 -1.57 1.24
CA ILE A 182 -15.59 -0.30 1.74
C ILE A 182 -16.58 0.44 2.64
N HIS A 183 -17.88 0.31 2.35
CA HIS A 183 -18.93 1.13 2.96
C HIS A 183 -18.89 1.18 4.49
N PRO A 184 -18.71 0.05 5.23
CA PRO A 184 -18.69 0.08 6.69
C PRO A 184 -17.60 0.98 7.28
N TRP A 185 -16.47 1.11 6.58
CA TRP A 185 -15.33 1.90 7.05
C TRP A 185 -15.53 3.39 6.85
N ILE A 186 -16.12 3.74 5.70
CA ILE A 186 -16.44 5.12 5.32
C ILE A 186 -17.57 5.65 6.19
N GLU A 187 -18.67 4.90 6.31
CA GLU A 187 -19.82 5.28 7.13
C GLU A 187 -19.45 5.35 8.62
N GLY A 188 -18.64 4.38 9.09
CA GLY A 188 -18.12 4.37 10.45
C GLY A 188 -17.09 5.46 10.74
N LYS A 189 -16.71 6.30 9.76
CA LYS A 189 -15.69 7.35 9.86
C LYS A 189 -14.41 6.83 10.53
N THR A 190 -13.96 5.67 10.08
CA THR A 190 -12.85 4.97 10.71
C THR A 190 -11.59 5.84 10.64
N PRO A 191 -10.97 6.24 11.77
CA PRO A 191 -9.85 7.18 11.73
C PRO A 191 -8.58 6.54 11.16
N TYR A 192 -7.65 7.38 10.71
CA TYR A 192 -6.36 6.93 10.21
C TYR A 192 -5.46 6.42 11.34
N CYS A 193 -4.59 5.47 11.03
CA CYS A 193 -3.42 5.24 11.85
C CYS A 193 -2.20 4.84 11.03
N GLU A 194 -1.05 5.35 11.44
CA GLU A 194 0.26 5.09 10.80
C GLU A 194 0.69 3.63 10.89
N ASN A 195 0.10 2.86 11.82
CA ASN A 195 0.51 1.48 12.07
C ASN A 195 -0.40 0.50 11.31
N ASP A 196 0.18 -0.28 10.39
CA ASP A 196 -0.49 -1.32 9.58
C ASP A 196 -0.98 -2.57 10.34
N GLY A 197 -1.22 -2.45 11.65
CA GLY A 197 -1.65 -3.56 12.50
C GLY A 197 -3.16 -3.83 12.43
N PRO A 198 -3.61 -5.05 12.78
CA PRO A 198 -5.02 -5.33 12.93
C PRO A 198 -5.59 -4.51 14.10
N ARG A 199 -6.42 -3.53 13.76
CA ARG A 199 -7.14 -2.68 14.70
C ARG A 199 -8.55 -2.52 14.16
N SER A 200 -9.54 -2.64 15.03
CA SER A 200 -10.94 -2.34 14.68
C SER A 200 -11.26 -0.85 14.80
N THR A 201 -10.38 -0.07 15.44
CA THR A 201 -10.63 1.32 15.84
C THR A 201 -9.98 2.35 14.93
N CYS A 202 -9.07 1.95 14.04
CA CYS A 202 -8.39 2.81 13.08
C CYS A 202 -7.88 1.99 11.90
N MET A 203 -7.54 2.65 10.79
CA MET A 203 -7.09 1.99 9.58
C MET A 203 -5.96 2.76 8.89
N SER A 204 -4.87 2.07 8.55
CA SER A 204 -3.86 2.61 7.64
C SER A 204 -4.31 2.49 6.18
N CYS A 205 -3.66 3.21 5.26
CA CYS A 205 -3.95 3.12 3.82
C CYS A 205 -3.78 1.68 3.29
N LEU A 206 -2.69 1.01 3.67
CA LEU A 206 -2.43 -0.38 3.32
C LEU A 206 -3.47 -1.32 3.95
N GLY A 207 -3.76 -1.15 5.24
CA GLY A 207 -4.74 -1.97 5.94
C GLY A 207 -6.14 -1.86 5.33
N PHE A 208 -6.50 -0.69 4.81
CA PHE A 208 -7.74 -0.47 4.07
C PHE A 208 -7.77 -1.27 2.77
N VAL A 209 -6.76 -1.09 1.92
CA VAL A 209 -6.67 -1.78 0.63
C VAL A 209 -6.60 -3.30 0.81
N LEU A 210 -5.82 -3.82 1.77
CA LEU A 210 -5.73 -5.26 2.01
C LEU A 210 -7.07 -5.88 2.42
N ARG A 211 -7.87 -5.19 3.25
CA ARG A 211 -9.21 -5.66 3.64
C ARG A 211 -10.21 -5.56 2.50
N ALA A 212 -10.08 -4.56 1.63
CA ALA A 212 -10.89 -4.44 0.42
C ALA A 212 -10.58 -5.57 -0.58
N LEU A 213 -9.30 -5.93 -0.77
CA LEU A 213 -8.89 -6.99 -1.69
C LEU A 213 -9.16 -8.39 -1.13
N PHE A 214 -8.81 -8.61 0.13
CA PHE A 214 -8.81 -9.91 0.80
C PHE A 214 -9.68 -9.86 2.06
N PRO A 215 -11.01 -9.75 1.92
CA PRO A 215 -11.90 -9.65 3.07
C PRO A 215 -11.79 -10.93 3.91
N GLY A 216 -11.48 -10.78 5.20
CA GLY A 216 -11.40 -11.91 6.12
C GLY A 216 -12.70 -12.22 6.82
N ARG A 217 -12.64 -13.15 7.77
CA ARG A 217 -13.80 -13.60 8.56
C ARG A 217 -14.44 -12.50 9.40
N ASN A 218 -13.66 -11.49 9.75
CA ASN A 218 -14.14 -10.30 10.42
C ASN A 218 -13.48 -9.07 9.80
N SER A 219 -14.06 -7.91 10.09
CA SER A 219 -13.64 -6.65 9.51
C SER A 219 -12.22 -6.23 9.99
N ALA A 220 -11.74 -6.74 11.13
CA ALA A 220 -10.45 -6.36 11.69
C ALA A 220 -9.24 -7.02 11.00
N TYR A 221 -9.38 -8.16 10.33
CA TYR A 221 -8.25 -8.92 9.77
C TYR A 221 -8.49 -9.31 8.30
N PRO A 222 -7.60 -8.92 7.36
CA PRO A 222 -7.66 -9.43 6.00
C PRO A 222 -7.28 -10.93 5.96
N ASP A 223 -7.93 -11.71 5.09
CA ASP A 223 -7.56 -13.11 4.84
C ASP A 223 -6.52 -13.18 3.72
N LEU A 224 -5.30 -12.79 4.06
CA LEU A 224 -4.21 -12.67 3.10
C LEU A 224 -3.87 -14.02 2.46
N PRO A 225 -3.58 -14.04 1.15
CA PRO A 225 -3.09 -15.23 0.47
C PRO A 225 -1.88 -15.85 1.17
N ARG A 226 -1.76 -17.19 1.16
CA ARG A 226 -0.67 -17.91 1.87
C ARG A 226 0.73 -17.56 1.35
N ASP A 227 0.79 -17.10 0.11
CA ASP A 227 1.96 -16.63 -0.61
C ASP A 227 2.22 -15.12 -0.43
N PHE A 228 1.37 -14.41 0.32
CA PHE A 228 1.62 -13.04 0.75
C PHE A 228 2.56 -13.02 1.96
N TRP A 229 3.87 -12.92 1.72
CA TRP A 229 4.90 -12.88 2.76
C TRP A 229 5.68 -11.57 2.74
N ARG A 230 6.27 -11.20 3.88
CA ARG A 230 7.02 -9.94 4.04
C ARG A 230 8.38 -10.06 3.38
N ALA A 231 8.69 -9.19 2.42
CA ALA A 231 9.96 -9.18 1.71
C ALA A 231 11.14 -8.77 2.60
N GLY A 232 10.87 -8.02 3.69
CA GLY A 232 11.87 -7.58 4.66
C GLY A 232 11.73 -8.24 6.03
N THR A 233 12.64 -7.88 6.95
CA THR A 233 12.63 -8.31 8.35
C THR A 233 11.64 -7.54 9.23
N ALA A 234 10.82 -6.66 8.63
CA ALA A 234 9.85 -5.87 9.35
C ALA A 234 8.82 -6.77 10.06
N SER A 235 8.36 -6.32 11.23
CA SER A 235 7.31 -6.99 11.99
C SER A 235 5.91 -6.80 11.39
N ARG A 236 5.79 -5.98 10.33
CA ARG A 236 4.53 -5.55 9.71
C ARG A 236 4.64 -5.56 8.18
N TYR A 237 3.49 -5.66 7.54
CA TYR A 237 3.38 -5.48 6.09
C TYR A 237 3.52 -4.00 5.73
N THR A 238 4.02 -3.75 4.53
CA THR A 238 4.23 -2.41 3.97
C THR A 238 3.62 -2.31 2.57
N THR A 239 3.43 -1.10 2.06
CA THR A 239 2.98 -0.88 0.67
C THR A 239 3.92 -1.50 -0.38
N ARG A 240 5.19 -1.68 -0.01
CA ARG A 240 6.21 -2.41 -0.79
C ARG A 240 5.94 -3.91 -0.87
N ASP A 241 5.52 -4.52 0.23
CA ASP A 241 5.14 -5.95 0.23
C ASP A 241 3.94 -6.18 -0.68
N LEU A 242 2.96 -5.26 -0.66
CA LEU A 242 1.84 -5.29 -1.59
C LEU A 242 2.33 -5.15 -3.04
N LEU A 243 3.25 -4.21 -3.31
CA LEU A 243 3.76 -3.97 -4.66
C LEU A 243 4.47 -5.23 -5.22
N LEU A 244 5.35 -5.83 -4.42
CA LEU A 244 6.05 -7.06 -4.76
C LEU A 244 5.08 -8.24 -4.93
N TYR A 245 4.01 -8.29 -4.12
CA TYR A 245 2.97 -9.31 -4.27
C TYR A 245 2.20 -9.13 -5.57
N LEU A 246 1.66 -7.94 -5.84
CA LEU A 246 0.83 -7.67 -7.02
C LEU A 246 1.58 -7.90 -8.34
N THR A 247 2.88 -7.63 -8.35
CA THR A 247 3.77 -7.86 -9.50
C THR A 247 4.32 -9.28 -9.59
N GLY A 248 4.05 -10.15 -8.60
CA GLY A 248 4.47 -11.55 -8.58
C GLY A 248 5.95 -11.76 -8.22
N MET A 249 6.64 -10.74 -7.71
CA MET A 249 8.06 -10.83 -7.36
C MET A 249 8.32 -11.72 -6.13
N LEU A 250 7.34 -11.81 -5.23
CA LEU A 250 7.41 -12.65 -4.02
C LEU A 250 7.45 -14.16 -4.31
N GLU A 251 7.01 -14.60 -5.48
CA GLU A 251 7.01 -16.02 -5.85
C GLU A 251 8.35 -16.48 -6.44
N LEU A 252 9.18 -15.53 -6.87
CA LEU A 252 10.48 -15.79 -7.44
C LEU A 252 11.52 -15.90 -6.34
N SER A 253 12.37 -16.92 -6.42
CA SER A 253 13.28 -17.27 -5.35
C SER A 253 14.57 -16.47 -5.35
N THR A 254 15.04 -16.06 -6.53
CA THR A 254 16.32 -15.38 -6.71
C THR A 254 16.13 -13.94 -7.18
N ARG A 255 17.11 -13.09 -6.87
CA ARG A 255 17.14 -11.69 -7.34
C ARG A 255 17.18 -11.63 -8.87
N GLU A 256 18.00 -12.47 -9.49
CA GLU A 256 18.19 -12.53 -10.93
C GLU A 256 16.88 -12.93 -11.65
N ALA A 257 16.11 -13.88 -11.10
CA ALA A 257 14.80 -14.22 -11.65
C ALA A 257 13.80 -13.05 -11.56
N ARG A 258 13.83 -12.29 -10.46
CA ARG A 258 12.97 -11.09 -10.29
C ARG A 258 13.35 -10.00 -11.29
N LEU A 259 14.63 -9.69 -11.45
CA LEU A 259 15.12 -8.71 -12.44
C LEU A 259 14.78 -9.15 -13.87
N GLN A 260 14.95 -10.43 -14.19
CA GLN A 260 14.53 -10.97 -15.49
C GLN A 260 13.03 -10.84 -15.72
N ARG A 261 12.21 -11.04 -14.69
CA ARG A 261 10.77 -10.82 -14.79
C ARG A 261 10.46 -9.35 -15.04
N ILE A 262 11.06 -8.42 -14.29
CA ILE A 262 10.88 -6.97 -14.50
C ILE A 262 11.20 -6.60 -15.95
N GLY A 263 12.31 -7.08 -16.50
CA GLY A 263 12.69 -6.83 -17.90
C GLY A 263 11.73 -7.40 -18.95
N ARG A 264 10.87 -8.36 -18.59
CA ARG A 264 9.83 -8.94 -19.48
C ARG A 264 8.47 -8.27 -19.33
N LEU A 265 8.26 -7.49 -18.28
CA LEU A 265 7.00 -6.80 -18.04
C LEU A 265 6.99 -5.46 -18.80
N THR A 266 5.86 -5.17 -19.43
CA THR A 266 5.55 -3.84 -19.96
C THR A 266 5.11 -2.96 -18.79
N LEU A 267 6.06 -2.25 -18.20
CA LEU A 267 5.85 -1.37 -17.05
C LEU A 267 6.23 0.07 -17.41
N PRO A 268 5.54 1.07 -16.85
CA PRO A 268 6.05 2.44 -16.78
C PRO A 268 7.45 2.47 -16.14
N ASP A 269 8.26 3.44 -16.54
CA ASP A 269 9.66 3.50 -16.13
C ASP A 269 9.79 3.72 -14.62
N GLU A 270 8.91 4.52 -14.02
CA GLU A 270 8.89 4.81 -12.59
C GLU A 270 8.63 3.53 -11.77
N LEU A 271 7.65 2.72 -12.20
CA LEU A 271 7.33 1.44 -11.57
C LEU A 271 8.45 0.41 -11.77
N ARG A 272 9.11 0.43 -12.94
CA ARG A 272 10.27 -0.42 -13.20
C ARG A 272 11.40 -0.10 -12.22
N GLU A 273 11.76 1.16 -12.07
CA GLU A 273 12.80 1.63 -11.15
C GLU A 273 12.50 1.25 -9.70
N ASP A 274 11.25 1.42 -9.25
CA ASP A 274 10.83 1.00 -7.90
C ASP A 274 11.02 -0.48 -7.66
N LEU A 275 10.57 -1.31 -8.59
CA LEU A 275 10.65 -2.76 -8.46
C LEU A 275 12.11 -3.21 -8.45
N GLU A 276 12.95 -2.64 -9.29
CA GLU A 276 14.38 -2.93 -9.30
C GLU A 276 15.02 -2.55 -7.96
N ALA A 277 14.77 -1.33 -7.46
CA ALA A 277 15.27 -0.87 -6.17
C ALA A 277 14.83 -1.77 -5.01
N LEU A 278 13.55 -2.18 -4.99
CA LEU A 278 13.03 -3.12 -4.01
C LEU A 278 13.71 -4.48 -4.11
N VAL A 279 13.86 -5.04 -5.31
CA VAL A 279 14.52 -6.32 -5.55
C VAL A 279 15.98 -6.31 -5.10
N TYR A 280 16.72 -5.21 -5.33
CA TYR A 280 18.07 -5.05 -4.82
C TYR A 280 18.10 -5.00 -3.28
N SER A 281 17.15 -4.33 -2.64
CA SER A 281 17.09 -4.21 -1.18
C SER A 281 16.79 -5.55 -0.47
N MET A 282 16.07 -6.48 -1.12
CA MET A 282 15.75 -7.80 -0.56
C MET A 282 17.01 -8.66 -0.33
N GLY A 283 17.96 -8.66 -1.27
CA GLY A 283 19.17 -9.47 -1.17
C GLY A 283 20.13 -9.03 -0.07
N ALA A 284 20.12 -7.73 0.28
CA ALA A 284 20.91 -7.19 1.39
C ALA A 284 20.39 -7.70 2.76
N ALA A 285 19.08 -7.87 2.91
CA ALA A 285 18.46 -8.42 4.12
C ALA A 285 18.74 -9.92 4.29
N GLU A 286 18.71 -10.69 3.19
CA GLU A 286 19.03 -12.13 3.18
C GLU A 286 20.51 -12.39 3.53
N SER A 287 21.42 -11.54 3.03
CA SER A 287 22.86 -11.62 3.30
C SER A 287 23.23 -11.22 4.75
N ALA A 288 22.55 -10.22 5.32
CA ALA A 288 22.76 -9.81 6.71
C ALA A 288 22.22 -10.83 7.73
N ALA A 289 21.11 -11.50 7.41
CA ALA A 289 20.53 -12.54 8.25
C ALA A 289 21.40 -13.81 8.31
N THR A 290 22.05 -14.17 7.19
CA THR A 290 22.98 -15.31 7.12
C THR A 290 24.32 -15.03 7.77
N ALA A 291 24.84 -13.80 7.68
CA ALA A 291 26.06 -13.39 8.39
C ALA A 291 25.91 -13.46 9.93
N ASN A 292 24.73 -13.15 10.47
CA ASN A 292 24.47 -13.23 11.91
C ASN A 292 24.15 -14.66 12.40
N ALA A 293 23.72 -15.56 11.52
CA ALA A 293 23.49 -16.97 11.87
C ALA A 293 24.79 -17.81 11.90
N GLY A 294 25.89 -17.27 11.35
CA GLY A 294 27.16 -17.98 11.17
C GLY A 294 28.17 -17.90 12.33
N ASN A 295 27.83 -17.34 13.50
CA ASN A 295 28.79 -17.22 14.59
C ASN A 295 28.30 -17.81 15.93
N PRO A 296 28.40 -19.13 16.14
CA PRO A 296 28.18 -19.76 17.45
C PRO A 296 29.40 -19.66 18.39
N GLU A 297 30.55 -19.14 17.93
CA GLU A 297 31.81 -19.22 18.68
C GLU A 297 32.28 -17.86 19.22
N ARG A 298 31.54 -17.26 20.15
CA ARG A 298 32.14 -16.30 21.08
C ARG A 298 31.36 -16.17 22.40
N SER A 299 31.16 -17.28 23.08
CA SER A 299 30.77 -17.29 24.50
C SER A 299 31.37 -18.50 25.22
N ALA A 300 32.69 -18.65 25.12
CA ALA A 300 33.46 -19.54 25.98
C ALA A 300 34.73 -18.80 26.45
N GLN A 301 34.56 -17.63 27.08
CA GLN A 301 35.65 -16.95 27.75
C GLN A 301 35.77 -17.49 29.19
N LYS A 302 36.58 -18.56 29.28
CA LYS A 302 37.39 -19.03 30.40
C LYS A 302 37.46 -18.07 31.61
N ARG A 303 36.72 -18.38 32.67
CA ARG A 303 36.98 -17.86 34.03
C ARG A 303 37.90 -18.83 34.78
N PRO A 304 39.08 -18.41 35.26
CA PRO A 304 39.82 -19.17 36.25
C PRO A 304 39.42 -18.73 37.68
N GLY A 305 39.22 -19.71 38.58
CA GLY A 305 39.16 -19.48 40.02
C GLY A 305 37.87 -19.94 40.70
N ALA A 306 37.84 -21.20 41.12
CA ALA A 306 36.96 -21.67 42.20
C ALA A 306 37.49 -21.15 43.57
N PRO A 307 36.70 -21.20 44.67
CA PRO A 307 36.48 -22.48 45.32
C PRO A 307 35.03 -22.76 45.75
N ALA A 308 34.79 -24.05 45.94
CA ALA A 308 33.53 -24.68 46.34
C ALA A 308 33.05 -24.25 47.73
N ALA A 309 31.72 -24.14 47.89
CA ALA A 309 31.07 -24.25 49.20
C ALA A 309 29.65 -24.84 49.09
N LYS A 310 29.57 -26.12 49.48
CA LYS A 310 28.55 -26.76 50.34
C LYS A 310 27.08 -26.77 49.90
N VAL A 311 26.69 -28.00 49.56
CA VAL A 311 25.38 -28.65 49.75
C VAL A 311 24.66 -28.18 51.03
N GLY A 312 23.39 -27.80 50.88
CA GLY A 312 22.44 -27.56 51.96
C GLY A 312 21.02 -27.93 51.51
N VAL A 313 20.52 -29.03 52.04
CA VAL A 313 19.18 -29.62 51.82
C VAL A 313 18.14 -28.94 52.75
N ARG A 314 16.84 -29.09 52.40
CA ARG A 314 15.60 -28.90 53.22
C ARG A 314 15.05 -27.46 53.34
N ALA A 315 13.75 -27.19 53.47
CA ALA A 315 12.55 -28.02 53.57
C ALA A 315 11.30 -27.20 53.20
N VAL A 316 10.27 -27.94 52.80
CA VAL A 316 8.85 -27.56 52.77
C VAL A 316 8.37 -26.96 54.09
N GLN A 317 7.59 -25.88 54.04
CA GLN A 317 6.63 -25.58 55.11
C GLN A 317 5.30 -25.06 54.55
N ARG A 318 4.28 -25.89 54.73
CA ARG A 318 2.86 -25.56 54.63
C ARG A 318 2.50 -24.55 55.74
N ARG A 319 1.65 -23.57 55.43
CA ARG A 319 0.70 -23.03 56.40
C ARG A 319 -0.69 -23.02 55.78
N ARG A 320 -1.58 -23.82 56.37
CA ARG A 320 -3.00 -23.51 56.48
C ARG A 320 -3.15 -22.60 57.69
N LEU A 321 -3.91 -21.53 57.54
CA LEU A 321 -5.20 -21.29 58.20
C LEU A 321 -5.89 -20.16 57.43
#